data_AF-A0A6H5G6E3-F1
#
_entry.id   AF-A0A6H5G6E3-F1
#
_cell.length_a   1.000
_cell.length_b   1.000
_cell.length_c   1.000
_cell.angle_alpha   90.00
_cell.angle_beta   90.00
_cell.angle_gamma   90.00
#
_symmetry.space_group_name_H-M   'P 1'
#
loop_
_entity.id
_entity.type
_entity.pdbx_description
1 polymer ?
#
loop_
_entity_poly.entity_id
_entity_poly.type
_entity_poly.pdbx_seq_one_letter_code
_entity_poly.pdbx_strand_id
1 'polypeptide(L)' 'MWVIHDRISVPPSPPFLYVTSATSHSVHLHWKQGDDGAAPILGYTVFYKKAHGEIEEIALSRRTTSYELK' A
#
# COMPACT_ATOMS: atom_id res chain seq x y z
N MET A 1 24.62 32.32 -4.25
CA MET A 1 23.18 32.04 -4.39
C MET A 1 23.07 30.56 -4.75
N TRP A 2 22.91 29.68 -3.76
CA TRP A 2 22.73 28.25 -3.99
C TRP A 2 21.24 28.01 -4.16
N VAL A 3 20.80 27.69 -5.39
CA VAL A 3 19.43 27.24 -5.63
C VAL A 3 19.36 25.80 -5.12
N ILE A 4 18.77 25.61 -3.95
CA ILE A 4 18.32 24.28 -3.54
C ILE A 4 17.25 23.89 -4.56
N HIS A 5 17.58 23.01 -5.50
CA HIS A 5 16.57 22.35 -6.32
C HIS A 5 15.93 21.31 -5.42
N ASP A 6 15.15 21.77 -4.44
CA ASP A 6 14.26 20.90 -3.70
C ASP A 6 13.31 20.34 -4.77
N ARG A 7 13.60 19.12 -5.21
CA ARG A 7 12.63 18.34 -5.96
C ARG A 7 11.54 18.08 -4.95
N ILE A 8 10.56 18.99 -4.89
CA ILE A 8 9.36 18.86 -4.08
C ILE A 8 8.67 17.60 -4.62
N SER A 9 9.07 16.46 -4.07
CA SER A 9 8.50 15.16 -4.34
C SER A 9 7.23 15.13 -3.54
N VAL A 10 6.10 15.32 -4.19
CA VAL A 10 4.81 15.16 -3.54
C VAL A 10 4.75 13.70 -3.08
N PRO A 11 4.46 13.42 -1.80
CA PRO A 11 4.25 12.04 -1.37
C PRO A 11 3.20 11.39 -2.27
N PRO A 12 3.41 10.13 -2.71
CA PRO A 12 2.45 9.46 -3.56
C PRO A 12 1.10 9.41 -2.85
N SER A 13 0.03 9.55 -3.61
CA SER A 13 -1.32 9.40 -3.08
C SER A 13 -1.50 8.00 -2.50
N PRO A 14 -2.26 7.85 -1.41
CA PRO A 14 -2.55 6.53 -0.86
C PRO A 14 -3.24 5.66 -1.93
N PRO A 15 -2.93 4.36 -1.99
CA PRO A 15 -3.58 3.47 -2.94
C PRO A 15 -5.06 3.26 -2.56
N PHE A 16 -5.87 2.97 -3.57
CA PHE A 16 -7.26 2.56 -3.36
C PHE A 16 -7.30 1.07 -3.07
N LEU A 17 -7.71 0.69 -1.86
CA LEU A 17 -7.80 -0.71 -1.40
C LEU A 17 -9.21 -1.27 -1.59
N TYR A 18 -9.30 -2.48 -2.11
CA TYR A 18 -10.53 -3.23 -2.37
C TYR A 18 -10.44 -4.62 -1.76
N VAL A 19 -11.53 -5.08 -1.15
CA VAL A 19 -11.70 -6.50 -0.83
C VAL A 19 -12.41 -7.15 -2.02
N THR A 20 -11.75 -8.08 -2.70
CA THR A 20 -12.29 -8.74 -3.89
C THR A 20 -13.07 -10.01 -3.55
N SER A 21 -12.69 -10.71 -2.48
CA SER A 21 -13.44 -11.84 -1.94
C SER A 21 -13.09 -12.08 -0.47
N ALA A 22 -14.01 -12.69 0.27
CA ALA A 22 -13.77 -13.13 1.64
C ALA A 22 -14.42 -14.49 1.85
N THR A 23 -13.70 -15.37 2.54
CA THR A 23 -14.19 -16.65 3.05
C THR A 23 -14.13 -16.62 4.58
N SER A 24 -14.53 -17.72 5.23
CA SER A 24 -14.38 -17.84 6.69
C SER A 24 -12.93 -17.85 7.18
N HIS A 25 -11.95 -18.09 6.29
CA HIS A 25 -10.54 -18.24 6.65
C HIS A 25 -9.58 -17.44 5.75
N SER A 26 -10.10 -16.65 4.81
CA SER A 26 -9.23 -15.83 3.96
C SER A 26 -9.92 -14.58 3.43
N VAL A 27 -9.13 -13.55 3.15
CA VAL A 27 -9.59 -12.31 2.54
C VAL A 27 -8.64 -11.94 1.41
N HIS A 28 -9.19 -11.79 0.21
CA HIS A 28 -8.44 -11.32 -0.95
C HIS A 28 -8.52 -9.80 -1.03
N LEU A 29 -7.34 -9.19 -0.98
CA LEU A 29 -7.14 -7.77 -1.14
C LEU A 29 -6.62 -7.50 -2.55
N HIS A 30 -7.11 -6.42 -3.15
CA HIS A 30 -6.54 -5.83 -4.36
C HIS A 30 -6.45 -4.33 -4.15
N TRP A 31 -5.39 -3.69 -4.63
CA TRP A 31 -5.26 -2.24 -4.58
C TRP A 31 -4.80 -1.66 -5.90
N LYS A 32 -5.25 -0.43 -6.15
CA LYS A 32 -4.86 0.36 -7.31
C LYS A 32 -4.02 1.54 -6.83
N GLN A 33 -2.85 1.69 -7.42
CA GLN A 33 -2.00 2.86 -7.23
C GLN A 33 -2.75 4.16 -7.57
N GLY A 34 -2.65 5.16 -6.69
CA GLY A 34 -3.10 6.53 -6.94
C GLY A 34 -2.08 7.34 -7.74
N ASP A 35 -2.20 8.66 -7.75
CA ASP A 35 -1.20 9.53 -8.37
C ASP A 35 0.16 9.39 -7.64
N ASP A 36 1.24 9.20 -8.39
CA ASP A 36 2.58 8.98 -7.84
C ASP A 36 3.33 10.29 -7.57
N GLY A 37 2.73 11.45 -7.89
CA GLY A 37 3.29 12.75 -7.54
C GLY A 37 4.66 13.01 -8.15
N ALA A 38 4.97 12.32 -9.26
CA ALA A 38 6.27 12.28 -9.93
C ALA A 38 7.40 11.60 -9.13
N ALA A 39 7.07 10.76 -8.15
CA ALA A 39 8.01 9.99 -7.35
C ALA A 39 7.82 8.47 -7.53
N PRO A 40 8.89 7.68 -7.63
CA PRO A 40 8.75 6.24 -7.80
C PRO A 40 8.17 5.58 -6.53
N ILE A 41 7.15 4.73 -6.70
CA ILE A 41 6.68 3.88 -5.59
C ILE A 41 7.76 2.87 -5.20
N LEU A 42 8.14 2.90 -3.93
CA LEU A 42 9.18 2.03 -3.38
C LEU A 42 8.62 0.66 -2.96
N GLY A 43 7.39 0.63 -2.46
CA GLY A 43 6.71 -0.58 -2.00
C GLY A 43 5.35 -0.25 -1.40
N TYR A 44 4.67 -1.29 -0.94
CA TYR A 44 3.43 -1.17 -0.18
C TYR A 44 3.60 -1.81 1.18
N THR A 45 2.91 -1.28 2.18
CA THR A 45 2.82 -1.89 3.51
C THR A 45 1.35 -2.13 3.81
N VAL A 46 0.99 -3.40 4.05
CA VAL A 46 -0.35 -3.80 4.45
C VAL A 46 -0.38 -3.95 5.96
N PHE A 47 -1.23 -3.16 6.61
CA PHE A 47 -1.53 -3.28 8.03
C PHE A 47 -2.88 -3.96 8.18
N TYR A 48 -2.93 -5.06 8.92
CA TYR A 48 -4.18 -5.78 9.19
C TYR A 48 -4.21 -6.32 10.61
N LYS A 49 -5.40 -6.56 11.14
CA LYS A 49 -5.58 -7.22 12.43
C LYS A 49 -6.81 -8.10 12.42
N LYS A 50 -6.76 -9.19 13.19
CA LYS A 50 -7.93 -10.02 13.50
C LYS A 50 -8.78 -9.31 14.57
N ALA A 51 -10.05 -9.68 14.72
CA ALA A 51 -10.99 -9.00 15.62
C ALA A 51 -10.48 -8.86 17.07
N HIS A 52 -9.70 -9.85 17.53
CA HIS A 52 -9.08 -9.89 18.85
C HIS A 52 -7.56 -10.06 18.79
N GLY A 53 -6.93 -9.69 17.66
CA GLY A 53 -5.49 -9.82 17.46
C GLY A 53 -4.77 -8.48 17.48
N GLU A 54 -3.44 -8.56 17.47
CA GLU A 54 -2.57 -7.42 17.27
C GLU A 54 -2.51 -7.00 15.80
N ILE A 55 -1.99 -5.79 15.55
CA ILE A 55 -1.70 -5.33 14.19
C ILE A 55 -0.50 -6.11 13.65
N GLU A 56 -0.69 -6.70 12.49
CA GLU A 56 0.36 -7.31 11.69
C GLU A 56 0.70 -6.41 10.50
N GLU A 57 1.99 -6.36 10.18
CA GLU A 57 2.55 -5.56 9.10
C GLU A 57 3.16 -6.48 8.04
N ILE A 58 2.78 -6.26 6.78
CA ILE A 58 3.33 -7.00 5.64
C ILE A 58 3.93 -6.00 4.66
N ALA A 59 5.25 -6.05 4.49
CA ALA A 59 5.94 -5.31 3.45
C ALA A 59 5.86 -6.05 2.11
N LEU A 60 5.41 -5.36 1.08
CA LEU A 60 5.21 -5.90 -0.26
C LEU A 60 6.00 -5.11 -1.30
N SER A 61 6.37 -5.80 -2.37
CA SER A 61 7.00 -5.19 -3.54
C SER A 61 6.08 -4.14 -4.18
N ARG A 62 6.65 -3.08 -4.76
CA ARG A 62 5.92 -2.08 -5.56
C ARG A 62 5.12 -2.65 -6.74
N ARG A 63 5.46 -3.87 -7.20
CA ARG A 63 4.75 -4.56 -8.30
C ARG A 63 3.54 -5.36 -7.82
N THR A 64 3.41 -5.55 -6.52
CA THR A 64 2.30 -6.29 -5.94
C THR A 64 1.08 -5.38 -5.89
N THR A 65 -0.03 -5.83 -6.48
CA THR A 65 -1.33 -5.13 -6.45
C THR A 65 -2.42 -5.96 -5.77
N SER A 66 -2.07 -7.13 -5.23
CA SER A 66 -3.00 -8.02 -4.53
C SER A 66 -2.32 -8.85 -3.46
N TYR A 67 -3.06 -9.22 -2.42
CA TYR A 67 -2.60 -10.10 -1.33
C TYR A 67 -3.75 -10.92 -0.77
N GLU A 68 -3.50 -12.19 -0.42
CA GLU A 68 -4.46 -13.02 0.30
C GLU A 68 -4.06 -13.09 1.78
N LEU A 69 -4.90 -12.56 2.67
CA LEU A 69 -4.77 -12.70 4.12
C LEU A 69 -5.40 -14.03 4.57
N LYS A 70 -4.79 -14.71 5.54
CA LYS A 70 -5.26 -15.97 6.15
C LYS A 70 -5.46 -15.86 7.68
#